data_AF-A0A9E1ZM86-F1
#
_entry.id   AF-A0A9E1ZM86-F1
#
_cell.length_a   1.000
_cell.length_b   1.000
_cell.length_c   1.000
_cell.angle_alpha   90.00
_cell.angle_beta   90.00
_cell.angle_gamma   90.00
#
_symmetry.space_group_name_H-M   'P 1'
#
loop_
_entity.id
_entity.type
_entity.pdbx_description
1 polymer ?
#
loop_
_entity_poly.entity_id
_entity_poly.type
_entity_poly.pdbx_seq_one_letter_code
_entity_poly.pdbx_strand_id
1 'polypeptide(L)' 'RVDEIFPWDHISTAVNKKFIFRDYQQSLEGEIRVDCREQCFACGILPIFNNLRHENPGKGWMCPEVKRKPKPKKEIPVLN' A
#
# COMPACT_ATOMS: atom_id res chain seq x y z
N ARG A 1 -9.00 4.16 18.54
CA ARG A 1 -10.14 3.50 17.85
C ARG A 1 -9.78 3.34 16.37
N VAL A 2 -10.16 2.25 15.70
CA VAL A 2 -9.88 2.06 14.25
C VAL A 2 -10.99 2.66 13.37
N ASP A 3 -12.15 2.88 13.98
CA ASP A 3 -13.42 3.40 13.49
C ASP A 3 -13.58 4.93 13.64
N GLU A 4 -12.65 5.58 14.33
CA GLU A 4 -12.66 7.03 14.51
C GLU A 4 -12.25 7.76 13.24
N ILE A 5 -12.96 8.84 12.91
CA ILE A 5 -12.63 9.73 11.78
C ILE A 5 -11.64 10.77 12.29
N PHE A 6 -10.44 10.76 11.74
CA PHE A 6 -9.42 11.75 12.09
C PHE A 6 -9.51 12.99 11.20
N PRO A 7 -9.17 14.19 11.70
CA PRO A 7 -9.13 15.41 10.88
C PRO A 7 -8.30 15.28 9.60
N TRP A 8 -7.27 14.43 9.60
CA TRP A 8 -6.37 14.18 8.47
C TRP A 8 -6.76 12.97 7.61
N ASP A 9 -7.89 12.28 7.86
CA ASP A 9 -8.31 11.11 7.06
C ASP A 9 -8.57 11.47 5.58
N HIS A 10 -8.74 12.76 5.26
CA HIS A 10 -8.87 13.26 3.88
C HIS A 10 -7.52 13.36 3.15
N ILE A 11 -6.40 13.26 3.85
CA ILE A 11 -5.04 13.33 3.28
C ILE A 11 -4.62 11.92 2.89
N SER A 12 -4.51 11.67 1.59
CA SER A 12 -4.04 10.39 1.08
C SER A 12 -2.51 10.33 1.07
N THR A 13 -1.93 9.47 1.88
CA THR A 13 -0.51 9.06 1.81
C THR A 13 -0.32 7.80 0.98
N ALA A 14 -1.38 7.31 0.33
CA ALA A 14 -1.47 5.99 -0.30
C ALA A 14 -1.17 4.79 0.63
N VAL A 15 -1.04 5.02 1.94
CA VAL A 15 -0.94 3.98 2.95
C VAL A 15 -2.33 3.68 3.50
N ASN A 16 -2.67 2.40 3.63
CA ASN A 16 -3.97 2.00 4.19
C ASN A 16 -3.96 2.19 5.72
N LYS A 17 -5.01 2.79 6.30
CA LYS A 17 -5.17 2.93 7.76
C LYS A 17 -5.04 1.62 8.53
N LYS A 18 -5.52 0.50 7.97
CA LYS A 18 -5.34 -0.85 8.53
C LYS A 18 -3.87 -1.27 8.60
N PHE A 19 -3.07 -0.89 7.62
CA PHE A 19 -1.62 -1.13 7.65
C PHE A 19 -0.96 -0.36 8.78
N ILE A 20 -1.27 0.94 8.91
CA ILE A 20 -0.70 1.80 9.97
C ILE A 20 -1.03 1.24 11.35
N PHE A 21 -2.27 0.81 11.57
CA PHE A 21 -2.68 0.22 12.84
C PHE A 21 -1.91 -1.06 13.16
N ARG A 22 -1.78 -1.97 12.18
CA ARG A 22 -0.99 -3.19 12.34
C ARG A 22 0.48 -2.88 12.63
N ASP A 23 1.06 -1.93 11.89
CA ASP A 23 2.45 -1.50 12.06
C ASP A 23 2.70 -0.91 13.45
N TYR A 24 1.79 -0.08 13.95
CA TYR A 24 1.81 0.45 15.30
C TYR A 24 1.78 -0.66 16.36
N GLN A 25 0.91 -1.66 16.22
CA GLN A 25 0.85 -2.79 17.15
C GLN A 25 2.17 -3.57 17.17
N GLN A 26 2.72 -3.90 15.99
CA GLN A 26 4.01 -4.59 15.88
C GLN A 26 5.16 -3.78 16.49
N SER A 27 5.13 -2.46 16.37
CA SER A 27 6.10 -1.57 17.02
C SER A 27 6.01 -1.60 18.55
N LEU A 28 4.81 -1.73 19.13
CA LEU A 28 4.64 -1.87 20.58
C LEU A 28 5.21 -3.20 21.09
N GLU A 29 5.17 -4.23 20.26
CA GLU A 29 5.70 -5.57 20.53
C GLU A 29 7.22 -5.68 20.24
N GLY A 30 7.84 -4.63 19.70
CA GLY A 30 9.25 -4.61 19.33
C GLY A 30 9.59 -5.48 18.12
N GLU A 31 8.60 -5.84 17.31
CA GLU A 31 8.81 -6.64 16.10
C GLU A 31 9.54 -5.81 15.03
N ILE A 32 10.64 -6.37 14.51
CA ILE A 32 11.38 -5.79 13.40
C ILE A 32 11.01 -6.50 12.10
N ARG A 33 11.18 -5.79 10.97
CA ARG A 33 10.98 -6.37 9.64
C ARG A 33 12.30 -6.48 8.88
N VAL A 34 12.34 -7.44 7.97
CA VAL A 34 13.40 -7.53 6.96
C VAL A 34 13.36 -6.31 6.04
N ASP A 35 14.40 -6.18 5.22
CA ASP A 35 14.51 -5.10 4.25
C ASP A 35 13.32 -5.09 3.27
N CYS A 36 12.73 -3.90 3.04
CA CYS A 36 11.57 -3.75 2.15
C CYS A 36 11.89 -4.00 0.67
N ARG A 37 13.18 -4.04 0.30
CA ARG A 37 13.66 -4.43 -1.03
C ARG A 37 13.48 -5.92 -1.29
N GLU A 38 13.39 -6.74 -0.24
CA GLU A 38 13.14 -8.17 -0.33
C GLU A 38 11.63 -8.48 -0.43
N GLN A 39 10.79 -7.73 0.29
CA GLN A 39 9.34 -7.85 0.22
C GLN A 39 8.62 -6.52 0.43
N CYS A 40 7.53 -6.30 -0.31
CA CYS A 40 6.75 -5.07 -0.18
C CYS A 40 5.89 -5.08 1.09
N PHE A 41 6.09 -4.07 1.95
CA PHE A 41 5.26 -3.84 3.14
C PHE A 41 4.15 -2.82 2.93
N ALA A 42 3.81 -2.46 1.68
CA ALA A 42 2.71 -1.55 1.37
C ALA A 42 2.81 -0.14 2.00
N CYS A 43 4.03 0.43 2.05
CA CYS A 43 4.31 1.78 2.52
C CYS A 43 3.81 2.92 1.60
N GLY A 44 3.09 2.63 0.51
CA GLY A 44 2.54 3.64 -0.40
C GLY A 44 3.43 4.06 -1.59
N ILE A 45 4.72 3.71 -1.60
CA ILE A 45 5.63 4.07 -2.72
C ILE A 45 5.15 3.50 -4.07
N LEU A 46 4.84 2.20 -4.11
CA LEU A 46 4.40 1.52 -5.33
C LEU A 46 3.16 2.17 -5.99
N PRO A 47 2.07 2.49 -5.24
CA PRO A 47 0.92 3.16 -5.84
C PRO A 47 1.17 4.64 -6.16
N ILE A 48 1.92 5.40 -5.35
CA ILE A 48 2.18 6.83 -5.60
C ILE A 48 3.00 7.02 -6.88
N PHE A 49 4.09 6.26 -7.01
CA PHE A 49 5.07 6.41 -8.09
C PHE A 49 4.88 5.34 -9.17
N ASN A 50 3.63 4.92 -9.40
CA ASN A 50 3.33 3.82 -10.32
C ASN A 50 3.87 4.08 -11.73
N ASN A 51 3.76 5.31 -12.23
CA ASN A 51 4.27 5.68 -13.56
C ASN A 51 5.80 5.64 -13.59
N LEU A 52 6.46 6.26 -12.60
CA LEU A 52 7.91 6.30 -12.50
C LEU A 52 8.52 4.88 -12.42
N ARG A 53 7.90 3.98 -11.66
CA ARG A 53 8.27 2.56 -11.62
C ARG A 53 8.21 1.91 -13.00
N HIS A 54 7.14 2.15 -13.75
CA HIS A 54 6.97 1.58 -15.09
C HIS A 54 7.98 2.12 -16.09
N GLU A 55 8.36 3.39 -15.96
CA GLU A 55 9.35 4.04 -16.82
C GLU A 55 10.78 3.62 -16.49
N ASN A 56 11.06 3.13 -15.28
CA ASN A 56 12.40 2.81 -14.80
C ASN A 56 12.52 1.36 -14.27
N PRO A 57 12.36 0.33 -15.12
CA PRO A 57 12.44 -1.05 -14.66
C PRO A 57 13.86 -1.45 -14.23
N GLY A 58 13.97 -2.51 -13.43
CA GLY A 58 15.26 -3.10 -13.04
C GLY A 58 15.97 -2.35 -11.92
N LYS A 59 17.31 -2.23 -12.00
CA LYS A 59 18.15 -1.73 -10.89
C LYS A 59 17.92 -0.26 -10.52
N GLY A 60 17.29 0.53 -11.40
CA GLY A 60 16.92 1.92 -11.10
C GLY A 60 15.74 2.04 -10.14
N TRP A 61 14.92 0.99 -10.03
CA TRP A 61 13.78 0.93 -9.14
C TRP A 61 14.04 -0.04 -7.98
N MET A 62 14.19 0.50 -6.78
CA MET A 62 14.65 -0.27 -5.62
C MET A 62 13.53 -1.03 -4.89
N CYS A 63 12.26 -0.68 -5.10
CA CYS A 63 11.17 -1.45 -4.51
C CYS A 63 10.96 -2.77 -5.25
N PRO A 64 10.56 -3.85 -4.56
CA PRO A 64 10.39 -5.15 -5.19
C PRO A 64 9.22 -5.14 -6.17
N GLU A 65 9.34 -5.97 -7.20
CA GLU A 65 8.27 -6.21 -8.16
C GLU A 65 7.10 -6.93 -7.50
N VAL A 66 5.92 -6.31 -7.53
CA VAL A 66 4.69 -6.92 -7.00
C VAL A 66 3.80 -7.44 -8.13
N LYS A 67 3.30 -8.67 -7.98
CA LYS A 67 2.31 -9.23 -8.89
C LYS A 67 1.00 -8.44 -8.77
N ARG A 68 0.45 -7.96 -9.88
CA ARG A 68 -0.88 -7.33 -9.88
C ARG A 68 -1.92 -8.39 -9.54
N LYS A 69 -2.75 -8.14 -8.53
CA LYS A 69 -3.97 -8.92 -8.35
C LYS A 69 -4.96 -8.55 -9.45
N PRO A 70 -5.62 -9.51 -10.11
CA PRO A 70 -6.66 -9.20 -11.09
C PRO A 70 -7.75 -8.34 -10.43
N LYS A 71 -8.22 -7.30 -11.12
CA LYS A 71 -9.36 -6.50 -10.63
C LYS A 71 -10.60 -7.38 -10.65
N PRO A 72 -11.40 -7.43 -9.57
CA PRO A 72 -12.71 -8.08 -9.62
C PRO A 72 -13.56 -7.37 -10.69
N LYS A 73 -14.24 -8.14 -11.54
CA LYS A 73 -15.19 -7.60 -12.51
C LYS A 73 -16.29 -6.90 -11.73
N LYS A 74 -16.41 -5.58 -11.86
CA LYS A 74 -17.59 -4.87 -11.36
C LYS A 74 -18.73 -5.23 -12.30
N GLU A 75 -19.72 -5.96 -11.80
CA GLU A 75 -21.02 -6.06 -12.47
C GLU A 75 -21.61 -4.65 -12.49
N ILE A 76 -21.74 -4.10 -13.70
CA ILE A 76 -22.47 -2.85 -13.91
C ILE A 76 -23.94 -3.25 -13.85
N PRO A 77 -24.74 -2.73 -12.90
CA PRO A 77 -26.17 -2.99 -12.91
C PRO A 77 -26.73 -2.47 -14.23
N VAL A 78 -27.23 -3.36 -15.07
CA VAL A 78 -27.99 -2.97 -16.25
C VAL A 78 -29.29 -2.39 -15.69
N LEU A 79 -29.44 -1.06 -15.78
CA LEU A 79 -30.72 -0.40 -15.52
C LEU A 79 -31.69 -0.88 -16.60
N ASN A 80 -32.72 -1.64 -16.20
CA ASN A 80 -33.87 -1.96 -17.05
C ASN A 80 -34.77 -0.73 -17.21
#